data_AF-A0A7C7TTL8-F1
#
_entry.id   AF-A0A7C7TTL8-F1
#
_cell.length_a   1.000
_cell.length_b   1.000
_cell.length_c   1.000
_cell.angle_alpha   90.00
_cell.angle_beta   90.00
_cell.angle_gamma   90.00
#
_symmetry.space_group_name_H-M   'P 1'
#
loop_
_entity.id
_entity.type
_entity.pdbx_description
1 polymer ?
#
loop_
_entity_poly.entity_id
_entity_poly.type
_entity_poly.pdbx_seq_one_letter_code
_entity_poly.pdbx_strand_id
1 'polypeptide(L)' 'KLCKDLGSKPAVVAQAWLLQNPSVTAPIIGPRTIDQLENAVKATELTLDQEVMAKLDDIWPGPGSEAPEAYAW' A
#
# COMPACT_ATOMS: atom_id res chain seq x y z
N LYS A 1 -9.53 -2.33 -10.08
CA LYS A 1 -10.34 -1.19 -10.57
C LYS A 1 -9.86 0.11 -9.91
N LEU A 2 -9.91 0.21 -8.58
CA LEU A 2 -9.44 1.38 -7.81
C LEU A 2 -8.07 1.96 -8.25
N CYS A 3 -6.99 1.17 -8.26
CA CYS A 3 -5.66 1.70 -8.64
C CYS A 3 -5.62 2.26 -10.08
N LYS A 4 -6.36 1.64 -11.01
CA LYS A 4 -6.48 2.12 -12.39
C LYS A 4 -7.17 3.47 -12.44
N ASP A 5 -8.24 3.65 -11.66
CA ASP A 5 -8.99 4.90 -11.57
C ASP A 5 -8.14 6.02 -10.94
N LEU A 6 -7.21 5.66 -10.04
CA LEU A 6 -6.20 6.55 -9.46
C LEU A 6 -4.98 6.81 -10.38
N GLY A 7 -4.96 6.26 -11.60
CA GLY A 7 -3.83 6.39 -12.53
C GLY A 7 -2.51 5.81 -12.00
N SER A 8 -2.56 4.94 -10.98
CA SER A 8 -1.39 4.46 -10.26
C SER A 8 -1.24 2.94 -10.32
N LYS A 9 -0.01 2.44 -10.41
CA LYS A 9 0.25 0.99 -10.36
C LYS A 9 -0.12 0.46 -8.96
N PRO A 10 -0.64 -0.77 -8.81
CA PRO A 10 -0.99 -1.34 -7.51
C PRO A 10 0.15 -1.29 -6.48
N ALA A 11 1.40 -1.53 -6.90
CA ALA A 11 2.56 -1.46 -6.02
C ALA A 11 2.83 -0.05 -5.46
N VAL A 12 2.47 1.00 -6.21
CA VAL A 12 2.59 2.40 -5.75
C VAL A 12 1.52 2.68 -4.70
N VAL A 13 0.26 2.29 -4.98
CA VAL A 13 -0.87 2.48 -4.06
C VAL A 13 -0.66 1.70 -2.76
N ALA A 14 -0.18 0.46 -2.82
CA ALA A 14 0.08 -0.36 -1.63
C ALA A 14 1.17 0.23 -0.74
N GLN A 15 2.26 0.75 -1.33
CA GLN A 15 3.33 1.40 -0.56
C GLN A 15 2.87 2.74 0.02
N ALA A 16 2.11 3.54 -0.74
CA ALA A 16 1.53 4.80 -0.25
C ALA A 16 0.56 4.56 0.93
N TRP A 17 -0.30 3.54 0.82
CA TRP A 17 -1.18 3.11 1.91
C TRP A 17 -0.39 2.75 3.17
N LEU A 18 0.70 1.98 3.02
CA LEU A 18 1.55 1.59 4.14
C LEU A 18 2.28 2.79 4.77
N LEU A 19 2.75 3.73 3.95
CA LEU A 19 3.44 4.95 4.37
C LEU A 19 2.53 5.95 5.11
N GLN A 20 1.22 5.88 4.93
CA GLN A 20 0.27 6.72 5.67
C GLN A 20 -0.04 6.19 7.08
N ASN A 21 0.40 4.99 7.44
CA ASN A 21 0.25 4.47 8.79
C ASN A 21 1.29 5.12 9.73
N PRO A 22 0.89 5.89 10.75
CA PRO A 22 1.84 6.58 11.63
C PRO A 22 2.72 5.64 12.46
N SER A 23 2.33 4.38 12.62
CA SER A 23 3.14 3.35 13.30
C SER A 23 4.25 2.77 12.41
N VAL A 24 4.26 3.10 11.11
CA VAL A 24 5.24 2.59 10.15
C VAL A 24 6.26 3.68 9.86
N THR A 25 7.53 3.44 10.23
CA THR A 25 8.62 4.38 9.93
C THR A 25 8.97 4.42 8.45
N ALA A 26 9.18 3.25 7.83
CA ALA A 26 9.48 3.12 6.41
C ALA A 26 9.28 1.66 5.93
N PRO A 27 8.79 1.43 4.71
CA PRO A 27 8.77 0.11 4.09
C PRO A 27 10.18 -0.28 3.60
N ILE A 28 10.56 -1.53 3.84
CA ILE A 28 11.76 -2.13 3.24
C ILE A 28 11.39 -2.69 1.86
N ILE A 29 12.10 -2.24 0.81
CA ILE A 29 11.85 -2.64 -0.57
C ILE A 29 13.05 -3.39 -1.16
N GLY A 30 12.78 -4.33 -2.08
CA GLY A 30 13.80 -5.09 -2.79
C GLY A 30 13.64 -5.04 -4.32
N PRO A 31 13.74 -3.86 -4.97
CA PRO A 31 13.56 -3.74 -6.41
C PRO A 31 14.67 -4.49 -7.16
N ARG A 32 14.28 -5.21 -8.22
CA ARG A 32 15.17 -5.91 -9.16
C ARG A 32 15.36 -5.15 -10.48
N THR A 33 14.56 -4.10 -10.71
CA THR A 33 14.61 -3.25 -11.89
C THR A 33 14.51 -1.78 -11.50
N ILE A 34 14.96 -0.89 -12.40
CA ILE A 34 14.85 0.56 -12.20
C ILE A 34 13.38 1.01 -12.14
N ASP A 35 12.50 0.48 -13.01
CA ASP A 35 11.06 0.80 -12.95
C ASP A 35 10.46 0.47 -11.58
N GLN A 36 10.87 -0.63 -10.93
CA GLN A 36 10.41 -0.96 -9.57
C GLN A 36 10.89 0.05 -8.53
N LEU A 37 12.16 0.48 -8.62
CA LEU A 37 12.70 1.53 -7.76
C LEU A 37 11.96 2.86 -7.96
N GLU A 38 11.76 3.27 -9.21
CA GLU A 38 11.01 4.49 -9.55
C GLU A 38 9.56 4.45 -9.05
N ASN A 39 8.90 3.29 -9.12
CA ASN A 39 7.56 3.13 -8.56
C ASN A 39 7.56 3.28 -7.03
N ALA A 40 8.60 2.79 -6.33
CA ALA A 40 8.71 2.97 -4.89
C ALA A 40 8.93 4.43 -4.50
N VAL A 41 9.73 5.18 -5.29
CA VAL A 41 9.88 6.63 -5.10
C VAL A 41 8.55 7.36 -5.32
N LYS A 42 7.82 7.06 -6.40
CA LYS A 42 6.49 7.65 -6.65
C LYS A 42 5.50 7.42 -5.50
N ALA A 43 5.64 6.31 -4.76
CA ALA A 43 4.77 6.03 -3.62
C ALA A 43 4.94 7.03 -2.47
N THR A 44 6.11 7.67 -2.33
CA THR A 44 6.34 8.68 -1.28
C THR A 44 5.69 10.03 -1.59
N GLU A 45 5.25 10.23 -2.82
CA GLU A 45 4.60 11.46 -3.29
C GLU A 45 3.07 11.32 -3.36
N LEU A 46 2.56 10.07 -3.31
CA LEU A 46 1.15 9.78 -3.41
C LEU A 46 0.48 9.83 -2.03
N THR A 47 -0.40 10.81 -1.83
CA THR A 47 -1.30 10.86 -0.68
C THR A 47 -2.64 10.26 -1.08
N LEU A 48 -3.10 9.24 -0.35
CA LEU A 48 -4.45 8.67 -0.51
C LEU A 48 -5.41 9.44 0.39
N ASP A 49 -6.52 9.90 -0.16
CA ASP A 49 -7.56 10.57 0.63
C ASP A 49 -8.40 9.56 1.44
N GLN A 50 -9.24 10.08 2.33
CA GLN A 50 -10.07 9.25 3.21
C GLN A 50 -11.04 8.35 2.44
N GLU A 51 -11.54 8.78 1.27
CA GLU A 51 -12.46 7.97 0.46
C GLU A 51 -11.73 6.78 -0.16
N VAL A 52 -10.51 6.99 -0.64
CA VAL A 52 -9.64 5.94 -1.18
C VAL A 52 -9.23 4.98 -0.07
N MET A 53 -8.87 5.48 1.11
CA MET A 53 -8.52 4.65 2.27
C MET A 53 -9.70 3.76 2.68
N ALA A 54 -10.90 4.31 2.81
CA ALA A 54 -12.10 3.53 3.13
C ALA A 54 -12.40 2.45 2.07
N LYS A 55 -12.23 2.77 0.78
CA LYS A 55 -12.37 1.78 -0.30
C LYS A 55 -11.33 0.67 -0.23
N LEU A 56 -10.10 0.97 0.22
CA LEU A 56 -9.06 -0.04 0.41
C LEU A 56 -9.43 -0.99 1.56
N ASP A 57 -9.98 -0.47 2.65
CA ASP A 57 -10.47 -1.27 3.78
C ASP A 57 -11.62 -2.20 3.37
N ASP A 58 -12.54 -1.73 2.51
CA ASP A 58 -13.62 -2.56 1.96
C ASP A 58 -13.10 -3.68 1.03
N ILE A 59 -12.05 -3.40 0.26
CA ILE A 59 -11.44 -4.38 -0.66
C ILE A 59 -10.69 -5.46 0.14
N TRP A 60 -10.01 -5.06 1.20
CA TRP A 60 -9.20 -5.94 2.04
C TRP A 60 -9.48 -5.66 3.52
N PRO A 61 -10.48 -6.31 4.12
CA PRO A 61 -10.80 -6.14 5.55
C PRO A 61 -9.79 -6.84 6.48
N GLY A 62 -8.73 -7.43 5.92
CA GLY A 62 -7.80 -8.29 6.65
C GLY A 62 -8.38 -9.69 6.94
N PRO A 63 -7.59 -10.56 7.58
CA PRO A 63 -7.96 -11.94 7.91
C PRO A 63 -8.96 -12.05 9.08
N GLY A 64 -9.35 -10.94 9.72
CA GLY A 64 -10.38 -10.90 10.77
C GLY A 64 -9.93 -11.28 12.18
N SER A 65 -8.65 -11.63 12.38
CA SER A 65 -8.03 -11.87 13.69
C SER A 65 -6.67 -11.16 13.81
N GLU A 66 -6.07 -11.18 15.00
CA GLU A 66 -4.81 -10.47 15.28
C GLU A 66 -3.59 -11.17 14.70
N ALA A 67 -2.61 -10.36 14.28
CA ALA A 67 -1.29 -10.86 13.95
C ALA A 67 -0.51 -11.24 15.23
N PRO A 68 0.38 -12.25 15.18
CA PRO A 68 0.78 -13.00 14.00
C PRO A 68 -0.14 -14.18 13.64
N GLU A 69 -0.98 -14.68 14.54
CA GLU A 69 -1.74 -15.93 14.35
C GLU A 69 -2.67 -15.89 13.14
N ALA A 70 -3.26 -14.73 12.84
CA ALA A 70 -4.10 -14.53 11.66
C ALA A 70 -3.34 -14.50 10.32
N TYR A 71 -2.03 -14.31 10.37
CA TYR A 71 -1.14 -14.14 9.22
C TYR A 71 -0.03 -15.21 9.17
N ALA A 72 0.05 -16.06 10.19
CA ALA A 72 0.91 -17.22 10.25
C ALA A 72 0.30 -18.31 9.36
N TRP A 73 1.11 -18.79 8.42
CA TRP A 73 0.81 -19.92 7.55
C TRP A 73 0.96 -21.24 8.30
#